data_AF-A0A321LLJ8-F1
#
_entry.id   AF-A0A321LLJ8-F1
#
_cell.length_a   1.000
_cell.length_b   1.000
_cell.length_c   1.000
_cell.angle_alpha   90.00
_cell.angle_beta   90.00
_cell.angle_gamma   90.00
#
_symmetry.space_group_name_H-M   'P 1'
#
loop_
_entity.id
_entity.type
_entity.pdbx_description
1 polymer ?
#
loop_
_entity_poly.entity_id
_entity_poly.type
_entity_poly.pdbx_seq_one_letter_code
_entity_poly.pdbx_strand_id
1 'polypeptide(L)'
;MLVQVLSFGSNWWARFGHNVDDPHRFTRHAAYYNSSGVRCGSKVRRHWIVSGLIRFNGVGDFNPNLPDRAIGRTFVCSELSQAFGGNRLLFQRRAPKTDVPDSYLVVVSSDVHGAIDFSSGAWKSVFSRVIAASHLRDKQEAMLLMNPGDWVQTSTGFWQLIVDLGPGQRATLTRVGEKTSA
;
A
#
# COMPACT_ATOMS: atom_id res chain seq x y z
N MET A 1 -5.81 0.15 14.34
CA MET A 1 -6.54 -0.13 13.08
C MET A 1 -6.19 -1.52 12.53
N LEU A 2 -7.17 -2.25 11.99
CA LEU A 2 -7.03 -3.49 11.23
C LEU A 2 -6.94 -3.19 9.73
N VAL A 3 -5.88 -3.63 9.06
CA VAL A 3 -5.66 -3.38 7.63
C VAL A 3 -5.52 -4.70 6.88
N GLN A 4 -6.36 -4.93 5.87
CA GLN A 4 -6.17 -6.04 4.94
C GLN A 4 -5.31 -5.62 3.76
N VAL A 5 -4.31 -6.43 3.43
CA VAL A 5 -3.40 -6.16 2.31
C VAL A 5 -4.00 -6.69 1.02
N LEU A 6 -4.28 -5.82 0.04
CA LEU A 6 -4.66 -6.24 -1.32
C LEU A 6 -3.47 -6.20 -2.28
N SER A 7 -2.54 -5.29 -2.06
CA SER A 7 -1.32 -5.15 -2.86
C SER A 7 -0.25 -4.39 -2.09
N PHE A 8 1.00 -4.53 -2.54
CA PHE A 8 2.14 -3.77 -2.07
C PHE A 8 2.68 -2.86 -3.17
N GLY A 9 3.38 -1.80 -2.77
CA GLY A 9 4.08 -0.93 -3.70
C GLY A 9 5.29 -1.63 -4.32
N SER A 10 5.79 -1.07 -5.40
CA SER A 10 6.90 -1.65 -6.16
C SER A 10 8.26 -1.55 -5.46
N ASN A 11 8.39 -0.71 -4.42
CA ASN A 11 9.68 -0.45 -3.78
C ASN A 11 9.77 -1.08 -2.38
N TRP A 12 10.60 -2.13 -2.26
CA TRP A 12 10.93 -2.79 -1.00
C TRP A 12 12.39 -2.56 -0.60
N TRP A 13 12.65 -2.41 0.70
CA TRP A 13 14.00 -2.46 1.25
C TRP A 13 13.98 -2.91 2.71
N ALA A 14 15.12 -3.37 3.21
CA ALA A 14 15.31 -3.73 4.60
C ALA A 14 16.32 -2.79 5.28
N ARG A 15 16.18 -2.64 6.60
CA ARG A 15 17.24 -2.13 7.48
C ARG A 15 17.57 -3.22 8.48
N PHE A 16 18.83 -3.62 8.50
CA PHE A 16 19.34 -4.66 9.38
C PHE A 16 19.86 -4.06 10.68
N GLY A 17 19.84 -4.86 11.74
CA GLY A 17 20.42 -4.48 13.02
C GLY A 17 21.91 -4.13 12.88
N HIS A 18 22.35 -3.15 13.69
CA HIS A 18 23.74 -2.71 13.75
C HIS A 18 24.64 -3.68 14.55
N ASN A 19 24.05 -4.45 15.48
CA ASN A 19 24.79 -5.44 16.25
C ASN A 19 25.25 -6.57 15.32
N VAL A 20 26.56 -6.75 15.19
CA VAL A 20 27.16 -7.76 14.31
C VAL A 20 27.02 -9.17 14.84
N ASP A 21 26.92 -9.32 16.17
CA ASP A 21 26.83 -10.59 16.87
C ASP A 21 25.39 -11.11 16.97
N ASP A 22 24.41 -10.33 16.52
CA ASP A 22 23.02 -10.77 16.47
C ASP A 22 22.78 -11.73 15.29
N PRO A 23 22.59 -13.04 15.54
CA PRO A 23 22.39 -14.03 14.47
C PRO A 23 21.10 -13.79 13.69
N HIS A 24 20.20 -12.95 14.19
CA HIS A 24 18.91 -12.64 13.59
C HIS A 24 18.83 -11.22 13.02
N ARG A 25 19.93 -10.46 12.95
CA ARG A 25 19.99 -9.08 12.44
C ARG A 25 19.48 -8.92 11.01
N PHE A 26 19.58 -9.99 10.20
CA PHE A 26 19.15 -10.04 8.80
C PHE A 26 17.77 -10.70 8.61
N THR A 27 17.14 -11.16 9.70
CA THR A 27 15.87 -11.92 9.64
C THR A 27 14.81 -11.26 10.52
N ARG A 28 14.48 -11.84 11.68
CA ARG A 28 13.39 -11.40 12.55
C ARG A 28 13.68 -10.09 13.28
N HIS A 29 14.94 -9.71 13.45
CA HIS A 29 15.32 -8.42 14.05
C HIS A 29 15.49 -7.30 13.02
N ALA A 30 15.31 -7.58 11.72
CA ALA A 30 15.33 -6.57 10.68
C ALA A 30 13.98 -5.81 10.60
N ALA A 31 14.05 -4.59 10.07
CA ALA A 31 12.88 -3.81 9.69
C ALA A 31 12.73 -3.82 8.17
N TYR A 32 11.55 -4.18 7.68
CA TYR A 32 11.23 -4.22 6.27
C TYR A 32 10.28 -3.08 5.93
N TYR A 33 10.54 -2.42 4.81
CA TYR A 33 9.81 -1.24 4.39
C TYR A 33 9.29 -1.45 2.98
N ASN A 34 8.07 -0.98 2.75
CA ASN A 34 7.46 -0.91 1.44
C ASN A 34 6.88 0.48 1.20
N SER A 35 6.99 0.96 -0.02
CA SER A 35 6.50 2.27 -0.44
C SER A 35 6.13 2.20 -1.92
N SER A 36 5.45 3.25 -2.41
CA SER A 36 5.32 3.41 -3.84
C SER A 36 6.68 3.63 -4.51
N GLY A 37 6.79 3.19 -5.74
CA GLY A 37 7.95 3.39 -6.58
C GLY A 37 7.60 3.22 -8.05
N VAL A 38 8.40 3.85 -8.90
CA VAL A 38 8.26 3.83 -10.36
C VAL A 38 9.50 3.18 -10.96
N ARG A 39 9.31 2.22 -11.86
CA ARG A 39 10.41 1.51 -12.52
C ARG A 39 11.00 2.40 -13.62
N CYS A 40 12.32 2.60 -13.57
CA CYS A 40 13.09 3.36 -14.53
C CYS A 40 14.27 2.51 -14.99
N GLY A 41 14.13 1.87 -16.16
CA GLY A 41 15.06 0.84 -16.61
C GLY A 41 15.08 -0.33 -15.62
N SER A 42 16.28 -0.70 -15.16
CA SER A 42 16.48 -1.79 -14.19
C SER A 42 16.31 -1.40 -12.72
N LYS A 43 16.01 -0.12 -12.42
CA LYS A 43 15.94 0.40 -11.05
C LYS A 43 14.54 0.89 -10.71
N VAL A 44 14.10 0.62 -9.48
CA VAL A 44 12.91 1.27 -8.90
C VAL A 44 13.35 2.57 -8.23
N ARG A 45 12.67 3.66 -8.53
CA ARG A 45 12.91 4.97 -7.91
C ARG A 45 11.65 5.44 -7.19
N ARG A 46 11.84 6.18 -6.09
CA ARG A 46 10.73 6.67 -5.27
C ARG A 46 10.07 7.93 -5.82
N HIS A 47 10.80 8.87 -6.45
CA HIS A 47 10.27 10.14 -7.01
C HIS A 47 8.94 10.60 -6.38
N TRP A 48 8.98 10.79 -5.06
CA TRP A 48 7.78 10.97 -4.27
C TRP A 48 7.19 12.35 -4.53
N ILE A 49 5.91 12.37 -4.86
CA ILE A 49 5.06 13.57 -4.74
C ILE A 49 4.35 13.60 -3.39
N VAL A 50 4.09 12.42 -2.82
CA VAL A 50 3.67 12.23 -1.42
C VAL A 50 4.60 11.20 -0.82
N SER A 51 5.40 11.61 0.16
CA SER A 51 6.36 10.73 0.82
C SER A 51 5.65 9.86 1.87
N GLY A 52 5.90 8.56 1.82
CA GLY A 52 5.45 7.67 2.88
C GLY A 52 5.87 6.22 2.70
N LEU A 53 5.62 5.41 3.72
CA LEU A 53 5.94 3.99 3.71
C LEU A 53 5.13 3.22 4.75
N ILE A 54 5.03 1.92 4.52
CA ILE A 54 4.64 0.96 5.52
C ILE A 54 5.89 0.24 6.04
N ARG A 55 5.86 -0.16 7.31
CA ARG A 55 6.94 -0.90 7.96
C ARG A 55 6.41 -2.18 8.56
N PHE A 56 7.13 -3.28 8.35
CA PHE A 56 7.02 -4.52 9.09
C PHE A 56 8.26 -4.68 9.97
N ASN A 57 8.08 -5.13 11.20
CA ASN A 57 9.19 -5.67 11.98
C ASN A 57 9.24 -7.18 11.74
N GLY A 58 10.43 -7.76 11.61
CA GLY A 58 10.60 -9.19 11.34
C GLY A 58 10.07 -10.13 12.42
N VAL A 59 9.58 -9.60 13.55
CA VAL A 59 8.92 -10.35 14.63
C VAL A 59 7.42 -10.56 14.37
N GLY A 60 6.80 -9.79 13.47
CA GLY A 60 5.42 -10.02 13.04
C GLY A 60 5.35 -11.19 12.05
N ASP A 61 4.21 -11.87 11.94
CA ASP A 61 3.96 -13.02 11.04
C ASP A 61 4.10 -12.74 9.52
N PHE A 62 4.85 -11.70 9.17
CA PHE A 62 5.24 -11.32 7.83
C PHE A 62 6.56 -12.01 7.44
N ASN A 63 6.54 -12.76 6.34
CA ASN A 63 7.75 -13.32 5.76
C ASN A 63 8.29 -12.38 4.67
N PRO A 64 9.42 -11.69 4.89
CA PRO A 64 9.97 -10.73 3.95
C PRO A 64 10.49 -11.34 2.65
N ASN A 65 10.82 -12.64 2.65
CA ASN A 65 11.24 -13.34 1.44
C ASN A 65 10.06 -13.72 0.54
N LEU A 66 8.83 -13.68 1.08
CA LEU A 66 7.61 -14.08 0.40
C LEU A 66 6.49 -13.08 0.74
N PRO A 67 6.66 -11.78 0.39
CA PRO A 67 5.72 -10.72 0.76
C PRO A 67 4.31 -11.01 0.24
N ASP A 68 4.19 -11.65 -0.93
CA ASP A 68 2.91 -12.00 -1.55
C ASP A 68 2.03 -12.90 -0.67
N ARG A 69 2.61 -13.65 0.28
CA ARG A 69 1.82 -14.45 1.24
C ARG A 69 1.00 -13.60 2.21
N ALA A 70 1.32 -12.31 2.33
CA ALA A 70 0.56 -11.35 3.11
C ALA A 70 -0.65 -10.78 2.35
N ILE A 71 -0.73 -10.95 1.02
CA ILE A 71 -1.91 -10.54 0.25
C ILE A 71 -3.14 -11.35 0.72
N GLY A 72 -4.26 -10.65 0.91
CA GLY A 72 -5.50 -11.17 1.49
C GLY A 72 -5.42 -11.41 3.00
N ARG A 73 -4.33 -11.02 3.68
CA ARG A 73 -4.20 -11.12 5.15
C ARG A 73 -4.47 -9.78 5.81
N THR A 74 -5.08 -9.85 6.99
CA THR A 74 -5.38 -8.71 7.85
C THR A 74 -4.32 -8.59 8.95
N PHE A 75 -3.88 -7.36 9.22
CA PHE A 75 -2.88 -7.04 10.23
C PHE A 75 -3.36 -5.96 11.18
N VAL A 76 -2.96 -6.09 12.44
CA VAL A 76 -3.05 -5.00 13.41
C VAL A 76 -1.98 -3.99 13.07
N CYS A 77 -2.39 -2.75 12.84
CA CYS A 77 -1.54 -1.63 12.46
C CYS A 77 -1.69 -0.45 13.41
N SER A 78 -0.65 0.37 13.48
CA SER A 78 -0.75 1.72 14.02
C SER A 78 -1.76 2.55 13.21
N GLU A 79 -2.14 3.71 13.73
CA GLU A 79 -2.74 4.74 12.87
C GLU A 79 -1.73 5.23 11.84
N LEU A 80 -2.25 5.75 10.72
CA LEU A 80 -1.44 6.47 9.74
C LEU A 80 -1.02 7.80 10.36
N SER A 81 0.28 8.00 10.53
CA SER A 81 0.84 9.23 11.11
C SER A 81 1.91 9.83 10.23
N GLN A 82 2.17 11.13 10.39
CA GLN A 82 3.28 11.79 9.72
C GLN A 82 4.51 11.77 10.63
N ALA A 83 5.61 11.19 10.16
CA ALA A 83 6.88 11.19 10.88
C ALA A 83 8.07 11.09 9.93
N PHE A 84 9.16 11.78 10.28
CA PHE A 84 10.39 11.85 9.47
C PHE A 84 10.10 12.31 8.02
N GLY A 85 9.31 13.37 7.88
CA GLY A 85 9.01 14.00 6.59
C GLY A 85 8.14 13.17 5.65
N GLY A 86 7.33 12.24 6.15
CA GLY A 86 6.35 11.51 5.34
C GLY A 86 5.40 10.64 6.16
N ASN A 87 4.43 10.04 5.48
CA ASN A 87 3.44 9.18 6.12
C ASN A 87 4.05 7.84 6.53
N ARG A 88 3.64 7.32 7.68
CA ARG A 88 4.13 6.09 8.30
C ARG A 88 2.97 5.25 8.78
N LEU A 89 3.01 3.96 8.43
CA LEU A 89 2.10 2.96 8.94
C LEU A 89 2.93 1.76 9.42
N LEU A 90 2.79 1.39 10.68
CA LEU A 90 3.48 0.23 11.25
C LEU A 90 2.54 -0.96 11.29
N PHE A 91 2.92 -2.03 10.60
CA PHE A 91 2.31 -3.35 10.71
C PHE A 91 2.91 -4.07 11.93
N GLN A 92 2.07 -4.38 12.91
CA GLN A 92 2.52 -4.90 14.21
C GLN A 92 2.50 -6.43 14.25
N ARG A 93 1.33 -7.03 13.96
CA ARG A 93 1.13 -8.49 13.95
C ARG A 93 -0.03 -8.87 13.05
N ARG A 94 -0.12 -10.15 12.69
CA ARG A 94 -1.27 -10.64 11.92
C ARG A 94 -2.51 -10.72 12.82
N ALA A 95 -3.65 -10.32 12.27
CA ALA A 95 -4.94 -10.45 12.93
C ALA A 95 -5.56 -11.84 12.66
N PRO A 96 -6.42 -12.35 13.56
CA PRO A 96 -7.29 -13.49 13.29
C PRO A 96 -8.03 -13.36 11.95
N LYS A 97 -8.27 -14.49 11.26
CA LYS A 97 -8.94 -14.50 9.95
C LYS A 97 -10.41 -14.02 10.02
N THR A 98 -11.01 -14.11 11.20
CA THR A 98 -12.40 -13.71 11.47
C THR A 98 -12.57 -12.21 11.65
N ASP A 99 -11.47 -11.48 11.88
CA ASP A 99 -11.55 -10.05 12.17
C ASP A 99 -11.80 -9.25 10.89
N VAL A 100 -12.79 -8.36 10.96
CA VAL A 100 -13.19 -7.51 9.85
C VAL A 100 -12.17 -6.37 9.70
N PRO A 101 -11.60 -6.12 8.51
CA PRO A 101 -10.67 -5.02 8.30
C PRO A 101 -11.36 -3.65 8.42
N ASP A 102 -10.70 -2.69 9.09
CA ASP A 102 -11.14 -1.29 9.12
C ASP A 102 -10.84 -0.60 7.77
N SER A 103 -9.73 -0.96 7.14
CA SER A 103 -9.28 -0.42 5.86
C SER A 103 -8.51 -1.46 5.04
N TYR A 104 -8.26 -1.14 3.78
CA TYR A 104 -7.58 -1.99 2.82
C TYR A 104 -6.37 -1.26 2.24
N LEU A 105 -5.20 -1.92 2.24
CA LEU A 105 -4.00 -1.42 1.58
C LEU A 105 -4.07 -1.73 0.09
N VAL A 106 -4.14 -0.68 -0.73
CA VAL A 106 -4.31 -0.76 -2.18
C VAL A 106 -3.22 0.02 -2.88
N VAL A 107 -2.71 -0.52 -3.98
CA VAL A 107 -1.77 0.14 -4.87
C VAL A 107 -2.39 0.33 -6.25
N VAL A 108 -2.41 1.58 -6.69
CA VAL A 108 -2.87 2.00 -8.01
C VAL A 108 -1.64 2.41 -8.83
N SER A 109 -1.35 1.67 -9.89
CA SER A 109 -0.27 1.96 -10.84
C SER A 109 -0.80 2.39 -12.19
N SER A 110 -0.07 3.27 -12.88
CA SER A 110 -0.43 3.71 -14.24
C SER A 110 -0.45 2.57 -15.25
N ASP A 111 0.37 1.54 -15.04
CA ASP A 111 0.50 0.40 -15.95
C ASP A 111 -0.73 -0.52 -15.93
N VAL A 112 -1.45 -0.56 -14.80
CA VAL A 112 -2.63 -1.43 -14.63
C VAL A 112 -3.93 -0.61 -14.66
N HIS A 113 -3.91 0.57 -14.05
CA HIS A 113 -5.11 1.34 -13.77
C HIS A 113 -5.21 2.63 -14.58
N GLY A 114 -4.22 2.96 -15.40
CA GLY A 114 -4.17 4.25 -16.10
C GLY A 114 -3.59 5.38 -15.23
N ALA A 115 -3.27 6.49 -15.89
CA ALA A 115 -2.62 7.64 -15.25
C ALA A 115 -3.57 8.35 -14.27
N ILE A 116 -3.05 8.69 -13.10
CA ILE A 116 -3.68 9.52 -12.09
C ILE A 116 -3.32 10.97 -12.37
N ASP A 117 -4.33 11.83 -12.40
CA ASP A 117 -4.14 13.28 -12.40
C ASP A 117 -3.97 13.77 -10.95
N PHE A 118 -2.73 13.76 -10.46
CA PHE A 118 -2.41 14.22 -9.12
C PHE A 118 -2.60 15.74 -8.92
N SER A 119 -2.79 16.51 -10.00
CA SER A 119 -3.07 17.95 -9.92
C SER A 119 -4.54 18.24 -9.65
N SER A 120 -5.43 17.31 -9.98
CA SER A 120 -6.85 17.38 -9.64
C SER A 120 -7.07 17.21 -8.14
N GLY A 121 -8.00 17.97 -7.55
CA GLY A 121 -8.44 17.70 -6.17
C GLY A 121 -9.32 16.44 -6.03
N ALA A 122 -9.79 15.89 -7.15
CA ALA A 122 -10.84 14.89 -7.20
C ALA A 122 -10.40 13.54 -7.82
N TRP A 123 -9.11 13.19 -7.74
CA TRP A 123 -8.62 11.90 -8.28
C TRP A 123 -8.89 10.70 -7.36
N LYS A 124 -9.37 10.93 -6.13
CA LYS A 124 -9.71 9.86 -5.16
C LYS A 124 -10.87 10.31 -4.27
N SER A 125 -11.49 9.35 -3.59
CA SER A 125 -12.47 9.67 -2.53
C SER A 125 -11.83 10.51 -1.42
N VAL A 126 -12.67 11.29 -0.72
CA VAL A 126 -12.25 12.13 0.40
C VAL A 126 -11.69 11.28 1.55
N PHE A 127 -12.25 10.09 1.77
CA PHE A 127 -11.86 9.21 2.89
C PHE A 127 -10.64 8.34 2.59
N SER A 128 -10.28 8.14 1.32
CA SER A 128 -9.04 7.44 0.95
C SER A 128 -7.82 8.21 1.42
N ARG A 129 -6.97 7.57 2.22
CA ARG A 129 -5.75 8.17 2.77
C ARG A 129 -4.54 7.74 1.93
N VAL A 130 -3.78 8.70 1.43
CA VAL A 130 -2.55 8.43 0.66
C VAL A 130 -1.43 8.10 1.62
N ILE A 131 -0.86 6.89 1.53
CA ILE A 131 0.39 6.56 2.23
C ILE A 131 1.55 7.15 1.44
N ALA A 132 1.67 6.81 0.16
CA ALA A 132 2.77 7.28 -0.67
C ALA A 132 2.34 7.40 -2.13
N ALA A 133 2.84 8.39 -2.85
CA ALA A 133 2.60 8.53 -4.28
C ALA A 133 3.90 8.93 -4.98
N SER A 134 4.20 8.22 -6.07
CA SER A 134 5.43 8.33 -6.86
C SER A 134 5.06 8.67 -8.30
N HIS A 135 5.76 9.63 -8.91
CA HIS A 135 5.56 10.00 -10.31
C HIS A 135 6.89 10.31 -10.97
N LEU A 136 7.19 9.61 -12.06
CA LEU A 136 8.32 9.91 -12.93
C LEU A 136 7.91 9.71 -14.39
N ARG A 137 7.92 10.81 -15.16
CA ARG A 137 7.53 10.81 -16.58
C ARG A 137 6.09 10.29 -16.75
N ASP A 138 5.89 9.21 -17.49
CA ASP A 138 4.62 8.54 -17.74
C ASP A 138 4.26 7.48 -16.70
N LYS A 139 5.15 7.20 -15.74
CA LYS A 139 4.97 6.16 -14.73
C LYS A 139 4.54 6.72 -13.39
N GLN A 140 3.51 6.12 -12.82
CA GLN A 140 2.94 6.52 -11.55
C GLN A 140 2.56 5.32 -10.70
N GLU A 141 2.68 5.49 -9.39
CA GLU A 141 2.21 4.52 -8.41
C GLU A 141 1.75 5.24 -7.14
N ALA A 142 0.52 4.97 -6.70
CA ALA A 142 -0.07 5.48 -5.47
C ALA A 142 -0.44 4.32 -4.55
N MET A 143 0.02 4.38 -3.30
CA MET A 143 -0.32 3.46 -2.22
C MET A 143 -1.30 4.15 -1.28
N LEU A 144 -2.44 3.52 -1.07
CA LEU A 144 -3.61 4.09 -0.41
C LEU A 144 -4.09 3.16 0.71
N LEU A 145 -4.65 3.75 1.77
CA LEU A 145 -5.61 3.08 2.63
C LEU A 145 -7.01 3.48 2.17
N MET A 146 -7.79 2.49 1.76
CA MET A 146 -9.14 2.64 1.25
C MET A 146 -10.15 1.94 2.15
N ASN A 147 -11.33 2.52 2.30
CA ASN A 147 -12.50 1.91 2.94
C ASN A 147 -13.44 1.31 1.87
N PRO A 148 -14.32 0.36 2.23
CA PRO A 148 -15.33 -0.14 1.28
C PRO A 148 -16.11 1.00 0.62
N GLY A 149 -16.23 0.97 -0.71
CA GLY A 149 -16.90 2.01 -1.51
C GLY A 149 -16.01 3.20 -1.88
N ASP A 150 -14.82 3.34 -1.31
CA ASP A 150 -13.84 4.33 -1.75
C ASP A 150 -13.43 4.11 -3.20
N TRP A 151 -13.02 5.19 -3.87
CA TRP A 151 -12.73 5.17 -5.29
C TRP A 151 -11.48 5.98 -5.64
N VAL A 152 -10.94 5.69 -6.83
CA VAL A 152 -9.85 6.40 -7.49
C VAL A 152 -10.22 6.62 -8.95
N GLN A 153 -10.05 7.85 -9.43
CA GLN A 153 -10.22 8.21 -10.82
C GLN A 153 -8.87 8.24 -11.54
N THR A 154 -8.84 7.64 -12.71
CA THR A 154 -7.66 7.50 -13.56
C THR A 154 -8.01 7.86 -15.00
N SER A 155 -7.02 7.90 -15.89
CA SER A 155 -7.22 8.11 -17.32
C SER A 155 -8.06 7.00 -17.96
N THR A 156 -8.06 5.78 -17.39
CA THR A 156 -8.91 4.69 -17.89
C THR A 156 -10.27 4.65 -17.21
N GLY A 157 -10.56 5.47 -16.20
CA GLY A 157 -11.89 5.57 -15.59
C GLY A 157 -11.90 5.46 -14.08
N PHE A 158 -13.06 5.11 -13.53
CA PHE A 158 -13.29 5.02 -12.09
C PHE A 158 -13.07 3.60 -11.58
N TRP A 159 -12.23 3.51 -10.55
CA TRP A 159 -11.93 2.29 -9.83
C TRP A 159 -12.51 2.40 -8.43
N GLN A 160 -13.31 1.42 -8.01
CA GLN A 160 -13.93 1.40 -6.69
C GLN A 160 -13.51 0.16 -5.92
N LEU A 161 -13.24 0.32 -4.63
CA LEU A 161 -13.00 -0.79 -3.74
C LEU A 161 -14.33 -1.46 -3.38
N ILE A 162 -14.56 -2.63 -3.95
CA ILE A 162 -15.73 -3.46 -3.70
C ILE A 162 -15.34 -4.55 -2.71
N VAL A 163 -16.20 -4.76 -1.70
CA VAL A 163 -16.00 -5.77 -0.67
C VAL A 163 -17.24 -6.65 -0.61
N ASP A 164 -17.06 -7.94 -0.94
CA ASP A 164 -18.15 -8.91 -0.96
C ASP A 164 -18.57 -9.27 0.47
N LEU A 165 -19.86 -9.16 0.77
CA LEU A 165 -20.43 -9.57 2.05
C LEU A 165 -20.72 -11.08 2.00
N GLY A 166 -19.79 -11.90 2.52
CA GLY A 166 -19.95 -13.35 2.59
C GLY A 166 -18.82 -14.07 3.32
N PRO A 167 -18.94 -15.39 3.52
CA PRO A 167 -17.87 -16.20 4.12
C PRO A 167 -16.60 -16.10 3.29
N GLY A 168 -15.55 -15.50 3.86
CA GLY A 168 -14.29 -15.26 3.15
C GLY A 168 -14.18 -13.92 2.43
N GLN A 169 -14.96 -12.91 2.86
CA GLN A 169 -14.89 -11.48 2.49
C GLN A 169 -13.73 -11.16 1.54
N ARG A 170 -14.06 -11.02 0.26
CA ARG A 170 -13.09 -10.70 -0.79
C ARG A 170 -13.21 -9.22 -1.10
N ALA A 171 -12.10 -8.52 -1.01
CA ALA A 171 -12.02 -7.12 -1.40
C ALA A 171 -11.19 -7.00 -2.69
N THR A 172 -11.69 -6.21 -3.64
CA THR A 172 -11.04 -5.98 -4.93
C THR A 172 -11.25 -4.54 -5.38
N LEU A 173 -10.23 -3.97 -6.02
CA LEU A 173 -10.36 -2.70 -6.72
C LEU A 173 -10.84 -2.99 -8.14
N THR A 174 -12.07 -2.57 -8.45
CA THR A 174 -12.76 -2.91 -9.70
C THR A 174 -13.07 -1.66 -10.48
N ARG A 175 -12.90 -1.70 -11.80
CA ARG A 175 -13.31 -0.61 -12.68
C ARG A 175 -14.84 -0.62 -12.81
N VAL A 176 -15.49 0.46 -12.39
CA VAL A 176 -16.96 0.59 -12.33
C VAL A 176 -17.54 1.55 -13.38
N GLY A 177 -16.69 2.28 -14.11
CA GLY A 177 -17.15 3.18 -15.16
C GLY A 177 -16.01 3.84 -15.95
N GLU A 178 -16.39 4.55 -17.01
CA GLU A 178 -15.49 5.40 -17.80
C GLU A 178 -15.23 6.73 -17.08
N LYS A 179 -14.13 7.40 -17.43
CA LYS A 179 -13.80 8.71 -16.88
C LYS A 179 -14.91 9.68 -17.30
N THR A 180 -15.62 10.28 -16.35
CA THR A 180 -16.50 11.41 -16.67
C THR A 180 -15.60 12.53 -17.16
N SER A 181 -15.69 12.83 -18.46
CA SER A 181 -15.13 14.05 -19.04
C SER A 181 -15.85 15.23 -18.38
N ALA A 182 -15.09 15.99 -17.59
CA ALA A 182 -15.45 17.37 -17.25
C ALA A 182 -15.06 18.27 -18.42
#